data_AF-A0A4V1T5T8-F1
#
_entry.id   AF-A0A4V1T5T8-F1
#
_cell.length_a   1.000
_cell.length_b   1.000
_cell.length_c   1.000
_cell.angle_alpha   90.00
_cell.angle_beta   90.00
_cell.angle_gamma   90.00
#
_symmetry.space_group_name_H-M   'P 1'
#
loop_
_entity.id
_entity.type
_entity.pdbx_description
1 polymer ?
#
loop_
_entity_poly.entity_id
_entity_poly.type
_entity_poly.pdbx_seq_one_letter_code
_entity_poly.pdbx_strand_id
1 'polypeptide(L)'
;MSAPITIGVDQGDKPVTIDIRELLATRLLVQGNSGSGKSHLLRRILEESAPIVQQIVIDPEGDFVSLADTFGHIVVDGAAYS
;
A
#
# COMPACT_ATOMS: atom_id res chain seq x y z
N MET A 1 -11.90 0.72 -18.40
CA MET A 1 -10.51 0.22 -18.48
C MET A 1 -10.11 -0.20 -17.08
N SER A 2 -9.57 -1.40 -16.91
CA SER A 2 -9.06 -1.90 -15.63
C SER A 2 -7.67 -1.33 -15.33
N ALA A 3 -7.29 -1.31 -14.05
CA ALA A 3 -5.93 -0.99 -13.63
C ALA A 3 -5.45 -2.01 -12.59
N PRO A 4 -5.05 -3.22 -13.04
CA PRO A 4 -4.63 -4.28 -12.15
C PRO A 4 -3.26 -3.96 -11.52
N ILE A 5 -3.16 -4.17 -10.22
CA ILE A 5 -1.90 -4.19 -9.46
C ILE A 5 -1.64 -5.60 -8.94
N THR A 6 -0.37 -6.03 -8.87
CA THR A 6 -0.02 -7.37 -8.40
C THR A 6 0.28 -7.33 -6.90
N ILE A 7 -0.45 -8.14 -6.12
CA ILE A 7 -0.29 -8.18 -4.64
C ILE A 7 0.49 -9.39 -4.14
N GLY A 8 0.73 -10.38 -4.99
CA GLY A 8 1.45 -11.60 -4.63
C GLY A 8 1.30 -12.69 -5.69
N VAL A 9 1.58 -13.92 -5.30
CA VAL A 9 1.39 -15.12 -6.13
C VAL A 9 0.58 -16.17 -5.36
N ASP A 10 -0.16 -17.01 -6.08
CA ASP A 10 -0.85 -18.16 -5.51
C ASP A 10 0.09 -19.37 -5.36
N GLN A 11 -0.44 -20.52 -4.92
CA GLN A 11 0.36 -21.75 -4.74
C GLN A 11 0.94 -22.32 -6.04
N GLY A 12 0.47 -21.86 -7.20
CA GLY A 12 0.96 -22.25 -8.52
C GLY A 12 1.79 -21.16 -9.20
N ASP A 13 2.36 -20.23 -8.43
CA ASP A 13 3.15 -19.08 -8.90
C ASP A 13 2.39 -18.14 -9.86
N LYS A 14 1.05 -18.17 -9.85
CA LYS A 14 0.27 -17.25 -10.68
C LYS A 14 0.09 -15.91 -9.96
N PRO A 15 0.26 -14.78 -10.66
CA PRO A 15 0.02 -13.46 -10.07
C PRO A 15 -1.40 -13.32 -9.53
N VAL A 16 -1.51 -12.90 -8.27
CA VAL A 16 -2.76 -12.46 -7.66
C VAL A 16 -2.85 -10.95 -7.83
N THR A 17 -3.94 -10.49 -8.43
CA THR A 17 -4.12 -9.07 -8.77
C THR A 17 -5.36 -8.47 -8.13
N ILE A 18 -5.33 -7.16 -7.90
CA ILE A 18 -6.47 -6.34 -7.49
C ILE A 18 -6.63 -5.21 -8.51
N ASP A 19 -7.86 -4.90 -8.93
CA ASP A 19 -8.11 -3.68 -9.72
C ASP A 19 -8.15 -2.47 -8.79
N ILE A 20 -7.17 -1.58 -8.93
CA ILE A 20 -7.08 -0.39 -8.08
C ILE A 20 -8.25 0.56 -8.29
N ARG A 21 -8.88 0.59 -9.48
CA ARG A 21 -10.04 1.46 -9.74
C ARG A 21 -11.26 0.99 -8.96
N GLU A 22 -11.48 -0.32 -8.90
CA GLU A 22 -12.57 -0.89 -8.09
C GLU A 22 -12.32 -0.67 -6.60
N LEU A 23 -11.07 -0.82 -6.16
CA LEU A 23 -10.67 -0.54 -4.80
C LEU A 23 -10.90 0.94 -4.43
N LEU A 24 -10.53 1.88 -5.29
CA LEU A 24 -10.76 3.32 -5.07
C LEU A 24 -12.24 3.72 -5.08
N ALA A 25 -13.09 2.97 -5.77
CA ALA A 25 -14.53 3.15 -5.74
C ALA A 25 -15.17 2.60 -4.43
N THR A 26 -14.41 1.84 -3.65
CA THR A 26 -14.88 1.14 -2.45
C THR A 26 -13.91 1.35 -1.28
N ARG A 27 -13.83 0.39 -0.36
CA ARG A 27 -12.95 0.42 0.81
C ARG A 27 -12.37 -0.97 1.01
N LEU A 28 -11.09 -1.05 1.39
CA LEU A 28 -10.43 -2.29 1.80
C LEU A 28 -10.21 -2.28 3.31
N LEU A 29 -10.50 -3.41 3.92
CA LEU A 29 -10.13 -3.72 5.30
C LEU A 29 -9.08 -4.85 5.26
N VAL A 30 -7.88 -4.57 5.76
CA VAL A 30 -6.84 -5.59 5.97
C VAL A 30 -6.78 -5.93 7.45
N GLN A 31 -7.01 -7.19 7.80
CA GLN A 31 -6.98 -7.68 9.17
C GLN A 31 -6.05 -8.89 9.30
N GLY A 32 -5.48 -9.04 10.49
CA GLY A 32 -4.55 -10.11 10.83
C GLY A 32 -3.76 -9.78 12.08
N ASN A 33 -3.18 -10.80 12.70
CA ASN A 33 -2.38 -10.64 13.92
C ASN A 33 -1.01 -10.01 13.63
N SER A 34 -0.22 -9.72 14.66
CA SER A 34 1.18 -9.35 14.47
C SER A 34 1.91 -10.47 13.70
N GLY A 35 2.76 -10.08 12.74
CA GLY A 35 3.49 -11.02 11.87
C GLY A 35 2.68 -11.63 10.72
N SER A 36 1.40 -11.34 10.56
CA SER A 36 0.56 -11.93 9.48
C SER A 36 0.79 -11.33 8.09
N GLY A 37 1.77 -10.45 7.92
CA GLY A 37 2.07 -9.81 6.64
C GLY A 37 1.20 -8.60 6.26
N LYS A 38 0.49 -7.97 7.22
CA LYS A 38 -0.34 -6.78 6.94
C LYS A 38 0.45 -5.63 6.30
N SER A 39 1.52 -5.17 6.96
CA SER A 39 2.36 -4.08 6.45
C SER A 39 3.01 -4.46 5.12
N HIS A 40 3.31 -5.74 4.90
CA HIS A 40 3.84 -6.23 3.62
C HIS A 40 2.81 -6.11 2.48
N LEU A 41 1.56 -6.54 2.70
CA LEU A 41 0.48 -6.38 1.72
C LEU A 41 0.20 -4.89 1.44
N LEU A 42 0.10 -4.07 2.49
CA LEU A 42 -0.14 -2.63 2.34
C LEU A 42 1.00 -1.94 1.58
N ARG A 43 2.27 -2.25 1.92
CA ARG A 43 3.44 -1.76 1.18
C ARG A 43 3.35 -2.12 -0.29
N ARG A 44 3.02 -3.38 -0.62
CA ARG A 44 2.89 -3.81 -2.02
C ARG A 44 1.81 -3.03 -2.77
N ILE A 45 0.66 -2.79 -2.15
CA ILE A 45 -0.41 -1.99 -2.73
C ILE A 45 0.06 -0.54 -2.95
N LEU A 46 0.74 0.05 -1.98
CA LEU A 46 1.27 1.43 -2.08
C LEU A 46 2.30 1.55 -3.21
N GLU A 47 3.27 0.66 -3.27
CA GLU A 47 4.31 0.64 -4.31
C GLU A 47 3.72 0.49 -5.72
N GLU A 48 2.83 -0.48 -5.92
CA GLU A 48 2.26 -0.77 -7.25
C GLU A 48 1.28 0.32 -7.71
N SER A 49 0.61 1.00 -6.78
CA SER A 49 -0.34 2.07 -7.11
C SER A 49 0.25 3.47 -7.12
N ALA A 50 1.47 3.68 -6.60
CA ALA A 50 2.11 5.01 -6.53
C ALA A 50 2.23 5.71 -7.91
N PRO A 51 2.52 5.02 -9.02
CA PRO A 51 2.62 5.67 -10.34
C PRO A 51 1.28 6.13 -10.93
N ILE A 52 0.16 5.65 -10.39
CA ILE A 52 -1.17 5.76 -11.01
C ILE A 52 -2.22 6.39 -10.09
N VAL A 53 -1.94 6.51 -8.79
CA VAL A 53 -2.87 7.01 -7.78
C VAL A 53 -2.13 7.97 -6.84
N GLN A 54 -2.73 9.13 -6.57
CA GLN A 54 -2.24 10.01 -5.52
C GLN A 54 -2.55 9.43 -4.14
N GLN A 55 -1.54 9.33 -3.29
CA GLN A 55 -1.66 8.64 -2.00
C GLN A 55 -1.39 9.58 -0.82
N ILE A 56 -2.18 9.40 0.23
CA ILE A 56 -1.91 9.92 1.57
C ILE A 56 -1.84 8.69 2.48
N VAL A 57 -0.71 8.52 3.17
CA VAL A 57 -0.48 7.41 4.08
C VAL A 57 -0.40 7.97 5.49
N ILE A 58 -1.29 7.48 6.37
CA ILE A 58 -1.20 7.77 7.81
C ILE A 58 -0.48 6.58 8.44
N ASP A 59 0.76 6.82 8.84
CA ASP A 59 1.68 5.78 9.29
C ASP A 59 2.14 6.06 10.73
N PRO A 60 1.38 5.62 11.74
CA PRO A 60 1.75 5.83 13.14
C PRO A 60 2.97 4.98 13.56
N GLU A 61 3.29 3.91 12.83
CA GLU A 61 4.37 2.98 13.16
C GLU A 61 5.69 3.33 12.43
N GLY A 62 5.63 4.15 11.38
CA GLY A 62 6.78 4.52 10.57
C GLY A 62 7.22 3.43 9.57
N ASP A 63 6.36 2.47 9.26
CA ASP A 63 6.63 1.32 8.37
C ASP A 63 6.88 1.73 6.90
N PHE A 64 6.41 2.90 6.48
CA PHE A 64 6.30 3.30 5.06
C PHE A 64 7.10 4.55 4.70
N VAL A 65 7.84 5.14 5.64
CA VAL A 65 8.63 6.37 5.40
C VAL A 65 9.63 6.21 4.25
N SER A 66 10.18 5.01 4.04
CA SER A 66 11.12 4.72 2.94
C SER A 66 10.50 4.83 1.54
N LEU A 67 9.17 4.85 1.43
CA LEU A 67 8.50 5.08 0.14
C LEU A 67 8.79 6.49 -0.37
N ALA A 68 9.04 7.47 0.52
CA ALA A 68 9.40 8.84 0.15
C ALA A 68 10.63 8.90 -0.75
N ASP A 69 11.64 8.08 -0.46
CA ASP A 69 12.90 8.06 -1.20
C ASP A 69 12.71 7.59 -2.65
N THR A 70 11.75 6.70 -2.89
CA THR A 70 11.54 6.07 -4.20
C THR A 70 10.43 6.74 -5.01
N PHE A 71 9.34 7.13 -4.36
CA PHE A 71 8.11 7.60 -5.01
C PHE A 71 7.83 9.09 -4.77
N GLY A 72 8.70 9.80 -4.03
CA GLY A 72 8.60 11.23 -3.83
C GLY A 72 7.49 11.66 -2.87
N HIS A 73 7.06 10.78 -1.95
CA HIS A 73 6.16 11.18 -0.88
C HIS A 73 6.79 12.28 -0.01
N ILE A 74 6.00 13.28 0.36
CA ILE A 74 6.41 14.31 1.33
C ILE A 74 6.13 13.75 2.73
N VAL A 75 7.20 13.54 3.51
CA VAL A 75 7.07 13.08 4.90
C VAL A 75 6.75 14.27 5.79
N VAL A 76 5.68 14.12 6.59
CA VAL A 76 5.29 15.10 7.61
C VAL A 76 5.38 14.40 8.96
N ASP A 77 6.30 14.84 9.81
CA ASP A 77 6.40 14.37 11.19
C ASP A 77 5.37 15.08 12.07
N GLY A 78 4.29 14.37 12.41
CA GLY A 78 3.22 14.88 13.27
C GLY A 78 3.59 14.92 14.76
N ALA A 79 4.62 14.19 15.20
CA ALA A 79 5.07 14.19 16.60
C ALA A 79 6.00 15.36 16.92
N ALA A 80 6.59 16.00 15.91
CA ALA A 80 7.47 17.16 16.07
C ALA A 80 6.76 18.44 16.54
N TYR A 81 5.41 18.44 16.60
CA TYR A 81 4.59 19.57 17.05
C TYR A 81 3.75 19.16 18.26
N SER A 82 4.36 19.17 19.45
CA SER A 82 3.71 18.97 20.76
C SER A 82 4.07 20.07 21.74
#